data_AF-A0A443J696-F1
#
_entry.id   AF-A0A443J696-F1
#
_cell.length_a   1.000
_cell.length_b   1.000
_cell.length_c   1.000
_cell.angle_alpha   90.00
_cell.angle_beta   90.00
_cell.angle_gamma   90.00
#
_symmetry.space_group_name_H-M   'P 1'
#
loop_
_entity.id
_entity.type
_entity.pdbx_description
1 polymer ?
#
loop_
_entity_poly.entity_id
_entity_poly.type
_entity_poly.pdbx_seq_one_letter_code
_entity_poly.pdbx_strand_id
1 'polypeptide(L)'
;MGAFMTVKTTLSFTDRHHRFLTEKVGAGVFASQSALVAAALEQMIQDEEEREIALGVFADEIRSRLQTPREAFVEGDEAFARARARLASGDR
;
A
#
# COMPACT_ATOMS: atom_id res chain seq x y z
N MET A 1 20.41 -14.62 13.68
CA MET A 1 18.98 -14.54 14.08
C MET A 1 18.91 -13.53 15.22
N GLY A 2 18.69 -12.26 14.90
CA GLY A 2 18.64 -11.19 15.91
C GLY A 2 17.40 -11.37 16.78
N ALA A 3 17.56 -11.33 18.10
CA ALA A 3 16.44 -11.44 19.03
C ALA A 3 15.42 -10.32 18.78
N PHE A 4 14.15 -10.68 18.60
CA PHE A 4 13.02 -9.73 18.65
C PHE A 4 12.95 -9.13 20.06
N MET A 5 13.69 -8.05 20.28
CA MET A 5 13.71 -7.37 21.57
C MET A 5 12.51 -6.42 21.61
N THR A 6 11.53 -6.71 22.46
CA THR A 6 10.43 -5.78 22.71
C THR A 6 10.93 -4.60 23.52
N VAL A 7 10.81 -3.39 22.97
CA VAL A 7 11.11 -2.15 23.70
C VAL A 7 9.83 -1.67 24.39
N LYS A 8 9.90 -1.45 25.71
CA LYS A 8 8.77 -0.90 26.46
C LYS A 8 8.66 0.59 26.18
N THR A 9 7.52 0.99 25.65
CA THR A 9 7.19 2.38 25.35
C THR A 9 5.91 2.77 26.09
N THR A 10 5.90 3.93 26.73
CA THR A 10 4.68 4.50 27.31
C THR A 10 3.95 5.31 26.24
N LEU A 11 2.72 4.92 25.93
CA LEU A 11 1.86 5.60 24.96
C LEU A 11 0.61 6.11 25.67
N SER A 12 0.16 7.30 25.30
CA SER A 12 -1.11 7.85 25.75
C SER A 12 -2.18 7.58 24.70
N PHE A 13 -3.28 6.95 25.13
CA PHE A 13 -4.45 6.73 24.29
C PHE A 13 -5.60 7.60 24.78
N THR A 14 -6.42 8.09 23.86
CA THR A 14 -7.73 8.64 24.24
C THR A 14 -8.59 7.53 24.85
N ASP A 15 -9.58 7.87 25.67
CA ASP A 15 -10.51 6.90 26.27
C ASP A 15 -11.15 5.94 25.26
N ARG A 16 -11.52 6.44 24.07
CA ARG A 16 -12.08 5.63 22.99
C ARG A 16 -11.15 4.49 22.57
N HIS A 17 -9.89 4.81 22.30
CA HIS A 17 -8.87 3.84 21.88
C HIS A 17 -8.53 2.86 23.01
N HIS A 18 -8.41 3.35 24.25
CA HIS A 18 -8.16 2.48 25.41
C HIS A 18 -9.29 1.47 25.64
N ARG A 19 -10.55 1.92 25.55
CA ARG A 19 -11.72 1.03 25.63
C ARG A 19 -11.71 -0.02 24.53
N PHE A 20 -11.45 0.39 23.29
CA PHE A 20 -11.37 -0.54 22.16
C PHE A 20 -10.29 -1.62 22.36
N LEU A 21 -9.09 -1.23 22.81
CA LEU A 21 -8.01 -2.19 23.11
C LEU A 21 -8.46 -3.21 24.17
N THR A 22 -9.06 -2.71 25.26
CA THR A 22 -9.54 -3.54 26.36
C THR A 22 -10.64 -4.50 25.92
N GLU A 23 -11.61 -4.05 25.13
CA GLU A 23 -12.69 -4.89 24.60
C GLU A 23 -12.16 -6.01 23.70
N LYS A 24 -11.19 -5.71 22.83
CA LYS A 24 -10.61 -6.71 21.91
C LYS A 24 -9.79 -7.78 22.63
N VAL A 25 -9.09 -7.41 23.69
CA VAL A 25 -8.39 -8.37 24.56
C VAL A 25 -9.40 -9.18 25.38
N GLY A 26 -10.41 -8.54 25.95
CA GLY A 26 -11.47 -9.22 26.72
C GLY A 26 -12.28 -10.21 25.89
N ALA A 27 -12.48 -9.93 24.60
CA ALA A 27 -13.10 -10.85 23.64
C ALA A 27 -12.17 -11.98 23.17
N GLY A 28 -10.90 -12.01 23.61
CA GLY A 28 -9.92 -13.03 23.23
C GLY A 28 -9.38 -12.92 21.80
N VAL A 29 -9.66 -11.82 21.09
CA VAL A 29 -9.17 -11.62 19.72
C VAL A 29 -7.64 -11.42 19.71
N PHE A 30 -7.12 -10.79 20.76
CA PHE A 30 -5.68 -10.60 20.96
C PHE A 30 -5.28 -11.06 22.37
N ALA A 31 -4.08 -11.64 22.48
CA ALA A 31 -3.54 -12.12 23.75
C ALA A 31 -3.23 -10.99 24.75
N SER A 32 -2.94 -9.78 24.26
CA SER A 32 -2.66 -8.60 25.08
C SER A 32 -2.87 -7.31 24.28
N GLN A 33 -2.92 -6.17 24.97
CA GLN A 33 -2.99 -4.85 24.33
C GLN A 33 -1.72 -4.59 23.50
N SER A 34 -0.54 -5.01 23.99
CA SER A 34 0.72 -4.89 23.24
C SER A 34 0.71 -5.69 21.94
N ALA A 35 0.10 -6.89 21.93
CA ALA A 35 -0.03 -7.70 20.72
C ALA A 35 -0.92 -7.02 19.68
N LEU A 36 -2.02 -6.39 20.11
CA LEU A 36 -2.90 -5.63 19.22
C LEU A 36 -2.17 -4.41 18.63
N VAL A 37 -1.47 -3.63 19.46
CA VAL A 37 -0.69 -2.47 18.98
C VAL A 37 0.39 -2.90 17.99
N ALA A 38 1.10 -4.00 18.26
CA ALA A 38 2.09 -4.54 17.34
C ALA A 38 1.46 -4.94 15.99
N ALA A 39 0.34 -5.65 16.00
CA ALA A 39 -0.37 -6.02 14.77
C ALA A 39 -0.86 -4.80 13.98
N ALA A 40 -1.36 -3.77 14.67
CA ALA A 40 -1.78 -2.53 14.01
C ALA A 40 -0.59 -1.79 13.36
N LEU A 41 0.56 -1.73 14.04
CA LEU A 41 1.77 -1.13 13.49
C LEU A 41 2.32 -1.93 12.31
N GLU A 42 2.27 -3.26 12.35
CA GLU A 42 2.70 -4.11 11.24
C GLU A 42 1.87 -3.84 9.98
N GLN A 43 0.55 -3.68 10.12
CA GLN A 43 -0.29 -3.27 8.99
C GLN A 43 0.08 -1.89 8.46
N MET A 44 0.33 -0.91 9.34
CA MET A 44 0.76 0.42 8.90
C MET A 44 2.11 0.41 8.17
N ILE A 45 3.04 -0.47 8.58
CA ILE A 45 4.33 -0.65 7.89
C ILE A 45 4.10 -1.22 6.49
N GLN A 46 3.30 -2.28 6.38
CA GLN A 46 2.96 -2.90 5.09
C GLN A 46 2.29 -1.90 4.14
N ASP A 47 1.31 -1.14 4.64
CA ASP A 47 0.63 -0.11 3.85
C ASP A 47 1.61 0.96 3.32
N GLU A 48 2.59 1.39 4.14
CA GLU A 48 3.58 2.37 3.71
C GLU A 48 4.59 1.78 2.72
N GLU A 49 5.04 0.54 2.92
CA GLU A 49 5.91 -0.16 1.97
C GLU A 49 5.22 -0.33 0.59
N GLU A 50 3.95 -0.76 0.59
CA GLU A 50 3.14 -0.86 -0.63
C GLU A 50 2.98 0.49 -1.32
N ARG A 51 2.74 1.55 -0.54
CA ARG A 51 2.63 2.91 -1.04
C ARG A 51 3.94 3.39 -1.66
N GLU A 52 5.07 3.16 -1.02
CA GLU A 52 6.38 3.54 -1.54
C GLU A 52 6.69 2.86 -2.87
N ILE A 53 6.38 1.56 -2.98
CA ILE A 53 6.53 0.81 -4.24
C ILE A 53 5.66 1.42 -5.33
N ALA A 54 4.38 1.67 -5.06
CA ALA A 54 3.46 2.26 -6.04
C ALA A 54 3.94 3.65 -6.50
N LEU A 55 4.38 4.49 -5.56
CA LEU A 55 4.94 5.81 -5.87
C LEU A 55 6.22 5.72 -6.69
N GLY A 56 7.09 4.75 -6.39
CA GLY A 56 8.31 4.47 -7.17
C GLY A 56 7.98 4.14 -8.62
N VAL A 57 7.04 3.22 -8.85
CA VAL A 57 6.57 2.84 -10.19
C VAL A 57 6.03 4.05 -10.95
N PHE A 58 5.22 4.91 -10.30
CA PHE A 58 4.71 6.12 -10.95
C PHE A 58 5.82 7.12 -11.28
N ALA A 59 6.79 7.31 -10.38
CA ALA A 59 7.90 8.22 -10.61
C ALA A 59 8.77 7.75 -11.79
N ASP A 60 9.02 6.44 -11.90
CA ASP A 60 9.76 5.85 -13.00
C ASP A 60 9.00 5.96 -14.33
N GLU A 61 7.69 5.72 -14.33
CA GLU A 61 6.85 5.91 -15.52
C GLU A 61 6.83 7.37 -15.99
N ILE A 62 6.71 8.34 -15.06
CA ILE A 62 6.78 9.76 -15.39
C ILE A 62 8.14 10.10 -16.01
N ARG A 63 9.24 9.63 -15.40
CA ARG A 63 10.59 9.86 -15.91
C ARG A 63 10.78 9.26 -17.29
N SER A 64 10.30 8.03 -17.50
CA SER A 64 10.31 7.33 -18.79
C SER A 64 9.61 8.17 -19.87
N ARG A 65 8.40 8.68 -19.57
CA ARG A 65 7.65 9.55 -20.50
C ARG A 65 8.37 10.86 -20.79
N LEU A 66 8.96 11.50 -19.79
CA LEU A 66 9.72 12.73 -19.98
C LEU A 66 10.96 12.55 -20.87
N GLN A 67 11.54 11.34 -20.89
CA GLN A 67 12.67 10.98 -21.74
C GLN A 67 12.24 10.44 -23.12
N THR A 68 10.94 10.21 -23.34
CA THR A 68 10.45 9.66 -24.60
C THR A 68 10.55 10.72 -25.71
N PRO A 69 11.25 10.44 -26.82
CA PRO A 69 11.36 11.38 -27.94
C PRO A 69 10.00 11.56 -28.63
N ARG A 70 9.74 12.75 -29.17
CA ARG A 70 8.43 13.11 -29.72
C ARG A 70 8.04 12.24 -30.91
N GLU A 71 9.01 11.75 -31.66
CA GLU A 71 8.82 10.86 -32.81
C GLU A 71 8.28 9.48 -32.40
N ALA A 72 8.42 9.09 -31.13
CA ALA A 72 7.85 7.86 -30.59
C ALA A 72 6.40 8.01 -30.10
N PHE A 73 5.83 9.22 -30.18
CA PHE A 73 4.45 9.46 -29.79
C PHE A 73 3.51 8.90 -30.89
N VAL A 74 2.39 8.32 -30.46
CA VAL A 74 1.36 7.83 -31.37
C VAL A 74 0.20 8.81 -31.42
N GLU A 75 -0.40 8.97 -32.60
CA GLU A 75 -1.62 9.76 -32.75
C GLU A 75 -2.77 9.11 -32.00
N GLY A 76 -3.48 9.91 -31.19
CA GLY A 76 -4.50 9.41 -30.27
C GLY A 76 -5.60 8.62 -30.97
N ASP A 77 -6.11 9.15 -32.09
CA ASP A 77 -7.19 8.50 -32.84
C ASP A 77 -6.79 7.13 -33.38
N GLU A 78 -5.55 7.00 -33.86
CA GLU A 78 -5.01 5.73 -34.35
C GLU A 78 -4.78 4.74 -33.20
N ALA A 79 -4.22 5.19 -32.08
CA ALA A 79 -4.00 4.37 -30.91
C ALA A 79 -5.31 3.80 -30.35
N PHE A 80 -6.34 4.65 -30.20
CA PHE A 80 -7.65 4.23 -29.73
C PHE A 80 -8.39 3.35 -30.74
N ALA A 81 -8.26 3.61 -32.04
CA ALA A 81 -8.85 2.75 -33.08
C ALA A 81 -8.24 1.34 -33.05
N ARG A 82 -6.90 1.23 -32.94
CA ARG A 82 -6.19 -0.05 -32.80
C ARG A 82 -6.61 -0.80 -31.53
N ALA A 83 -6.73 -0.10 -30.39
CA ALA A 83 -7.18 -0.71 -29.14
C ALA A 83 -8.62 -1.26 -29.24
N ARG A 84 -9.55 -0.49 -29.81
CA ARG A 84 -10.93 -0.95 -30.03
C ARG A 84 -11.01 -2.15 -30.96
N ALA A 85 -10.21 -2.17 -32.02
CA ALA A 85 -10.16 -3.30 -32.95
C ALA A 85 -9.72 -4.60 -32.25
N ARG A 86 -8.70 -4.54 -31.37
CA ARG A 86 -8.25 -5.69 -30.56
C ARG A 86 -9.31 -6.19 -29.59
N LEU A 87 -10.00 -5.27 -28.91
CA LEU A 87 -11.10 -5.62 -28.00
C LEU A 87 -12.27 -6.29 -28.75
N ALA A 88 -12.56 -5.84 -29.98
CA ALA A 88 -13.61 -6.42 -30.81
C ALA A 88 -13.23 -7.78 -31.42
N SER A 89 -11.94 -8.02 -31.69
CA SER A 89 -11.46 -9.29 -32.24
C SER A 89 -11.29 -10.37 -31.16
N GLY A 90 -11.32 -10.02 -29.87
CA GLY A 90 -11.17 -10.97 -28.76
C GLY A 90 -9.74 -11.49 -28.56
N ASP A 91 -8.76 -10.94 -29.29
CA ASP A 91 -7.35 -11.22 -29.07
C ASP A 91 -6.90 -10.49 -27.81
N ARG A 92 -6.54 -11.27 -26.79
CA ARG A 92 -5.90 -10.79 -25.56
C ARG A 92 -4.39 -10.89 -25.67
#